data_AF-A0A1J0VM71-F1
#
_entry.id   AF-A0A1J0VM71-F1
#
_cell.length_a   1.000
_cell.length_b   1.000
_cell.length_c   1.000
_cell.angle_alpha   90.00
_cell.angle_beta   90.00
_cell.angle_gamma   90.00
#
_symmetry.space_group_name_H-M   'P 1'
#
loop_
_entity.id
_entity.type
_entity.pdbx_description
1 polymer ?
#
loop_
_entity_poly.entity_id
_entity_poly.type
_entity_poly.pdbx_seq_one_letter_code
_entity_poly.pdbx_strand_id
1 'polypeptide(L)' 'MLLNDATDEMCGRMRGVFIVVVAGGPRIGDVAHGFAAAGLGTAVAAAGGGVLVVIGVVLAALAFPAFVRYRITRAHAAV' A
#
# COMPACT_ATOMS: atom_id res chain seq x y z
N MET A 1 17.25 2.18 1.17
CA MET A 1 17.16 0.71 1.31
C MET A 1 16.61 0.40 2.69
N LEU A 2 15.30 0.24 2.85
CA LEU A 2 14.68 0.08 4.18
C LEU A 2 14.94 -1.30 4.82
N LEU A 3 15.24 -2.32 4.02
CA LEU A 3 15.57 -3.66 4.51
C LEU A 3 17.02 -3.81 4.99
N ASN A 4 17.92 -2.86 4.67
CA ASN A 4 19.34 -2.96 5.04
C ASN A 4 19.61 -2.66 6.53
N ASP A 5 18.68 -1.95 7.19
CA ASP A 5 18.72 -1.64 8.62
C ASP A 5 17.85 -2.59 9.47
N ALA A 6 17.17 -3.56 8.86
CA ALA A 6 16.30 -4.50 9.54
C ALA A 6 17.08 -5.76 9.94
N THR A 7 16.88 -6.27 11.16
CA THR A 7 17.51 -7.53 11.62
C THR A 7 17.17 -8.70 10.67
N ASP A 8 18.06 -9.67 10.52
CA ASP A 8 17.94 -10.76 9.53
C ASP A 8 16.60 -11.53 9.62
N GLU A 9 16.10 -11.73 10.84
CA GLU A 9 14.81 -12.39 11.11
C GLU A 9 13.60 -11.53 10.70
N MET A 10 13.73 -10.20 10.74
CA MET A 10 12.74 -9.26 10.20
C MET A 10 12.82 -9.25 8.67
N CYS A 11 14.03 -9.34 8.10
CA CYS A 11 14.24 -9.34 6.65
C CYS A 11 13.44 -10.44 5.94
N GLY A 12 13.41 -11.66 6.47
CA GLY A 12 12.61 -12.76 5.89
C GLY A 12 11.11 -12.43 5.80
N ARG A 13 10.55 -11.90 6.90
CA ARG A 13 9.12 -11.51 6.97
C ARG A 13 8.81 -10.32 6.08
N MET A 14 9.67 -9.31 6.09
CA MET A 14 9.49 -8.08 5.31
C MET A 14 9.64 -8.30 3.81
N ARG A 15 10.55 -9.19 3.38
CA ARG A 15 10.66 -9.62 1.97
C ARG A 15 9.35 -10.26 1.52
N GLY A 16 8.78 -11.17 2.31
CA GLY A 16 7.49 -11.80 2.00
C GLY A 16 6.35 -10.79 1.86
N VAL A 17 6.19 -9.89 2.84
CA VAL A 17 5.17 -8.83 2.79
C VAL A 17 5.37 -7.90 1.59
N PHE A 18 6.61 -7.52 1.30
CA PHE A 18 6.92 -6.67 0.14
C PHE A 18 6.53 -7.36 -1.18
N ILE A 19 6.81 -8.65 -1.34
CA ILE A 19 6.38 -9.38 -2.54
C ILE A 19 4.86 -9.42 -2.65
N VAL A 20 4.16 -9.79 -1.59
CA VAL A 20 2.69 -9.91 -1.61
C VAL A 20 2.04 -8.57 -1.95
N VAL A 21 2.47 -7.49 -1.30
CA VAL A 21 1.83 -6.18 -1.42
C VAL A 21 2.31 -5.42 -2.64
N VAL A 22 3.62 -5.29 -2.84
CA VAL A 22 4.20 -4.38 -3.85
C VAL A 22 4.29 -5.04 -5.21
N ALA A 23 4.79 -6.28 -5.28
CA ALA A 23 4.84 -6.99 -6.55
C ALA A 23 3.48 -7.57 -6.94
N GLY A 24 2.72 -8.08 -5.96
CA GLY A 24 1.43 -8.73 -6.19
C GLY A 24 0.26 -7.75 -6.39
N GLY A 25 0.17 -6.72 -5.55
CA GLY A 25 -0.98 -5.79 -5.53
C GLY A 25 -1.37 -5.20 -6.89
N PRO A 26 -0.42 -4.61 -7.66
CA PRO A 26 -0.71 -4.06 -8.98
C PRO A 26 -1.27 -5.11 -9.96
N ARG A 27 -0.81 -6.36 -9.91
CA ARG A 27 -1.26 -7.41 -10.85
C ARG A 27 -2.70 -7.84 -10.61
N ILE A 28 -3.10 -7.94 -9.35
CA ILE A 28 -4.51 -8.16 -9.01
C ILE A 28 -5.37 -6.98 -9.47
N GLY A 29 -4.86 -5.76 -9.29
CA GLY A 29 -5.49 -4.53 -9.78
C GLY A 29 -5.64 -4.50 -11.30
N ASP A 30 -4.63 -4.95 -12.05
CA ASP A 30 -4.62 -5.02 -13.50
C ASP A 30 -5.70 -5.99 -14.02
N VAL A 31 -5.84 -7.16 -13.39
CA VAL A 31 -6.88 -8.14 -13.75
C VAL A 31 -8.28 -7.57 -13.52
N ALA A 32 -8.50 -6.93 -12.36
CA ALA A 32 -9.78 -6.30 -12.05
C ALA A 32 -10.11 -5.14 -13.01
N HIS A 33 -9.12 -4.28 -13.32
CA HIS A 33 -9.29 -3.20 -14.30
C HIS A 33 -9.51 -3.73 -15.71
N GLY A 34 -8.81 -4.78 -16.12
CA GLY A 34 -8.99 -5.40 -17.44
C GLY A 34 -10.40 -5.95 -17.60
N PHE A 35 -10.91 -6.65 -16.58
CA PHE A 35 -12.29 -7.12 -16.56
C PHE A 35 -13.31 -5.98 -16.58
N ALA A 36 -13.14 -4.98 -15.73
CA ALA A 36 -14.03 -3.82 -15.68
C ALA A 36 -13.99 -3.01 -16.98
N ALA A 37 -12.82 -2.83 -17.58
CA ALA A 37 -12.66 -2.11 -18.83
C ALA A 37 -13.31 -2.85 -20.01
N ALA A 38 -13.25 -4.19 -20.02
CA ALA A 38 -13.92 -5.00 -21.04
C ALA A 38 -15.45 -4.87 -21.00
N GLY A 39 -16.05 -4.74 -19.80
CA GLY A 39 -17.50 -4.62 -19.64
C GLY A 39 -18.04 -3.18 -19.66
N LEU A 40 -17.31 -2.22 -19.09
CA LEU A 40 -17.79 -0.87 -18.78
C LEU A 40 -16.95 0.24 -19.44
N GLY A 41 -15.87 -0.12 -20.13
CA GLY A 41 -14.95 0.82 -20.77
C GLY A 41 -13.82 1.30 -19.86
N THR A 42 -12.73 1.76 -20.49
CA THR A 42 -11.48 2.13 -19.82
C THR A 42 -11.61 3.34 -18.91
N ALA A 43 -12.41 4.34 -19.30
CA ALA A 43 -12.62 5.54 -18.51
C ALA A 43 -13.31 5.23 -17.16
N VAL A 44 -14.35 4.39 -17.19
CA VAL A 44 -15.09 3.98 -15.99
C VAL A 44 -14.21 3.13 -15.09
N ALA A 45 -13.45 2.18 -15.66
CA ALA A 45 -12.53 1.35 -14.90
C ALA A 45 -11.48 2.20 -14.16
N ALA A 46 -10.83 3.13 -14.86
CA ALA A 46 -9.80 4.00 -14.27
C ALA A 46 -10.36 4.94 -13.19
N ALA A 47 -11.47 5.64 -13.49
CA ALA A 47 -12.08 6.56 -12.53
C ALA A 47 -12.63 5.82 -11.29
N GLY A 48 -13.32 4.69 -11.51
CA GLY A 48 -13.85 3.84 -10.44
C GLY A 48 -12.74 3.27 -9.54
N GLY A 49 -11.65 2.78 -10.13
CA GLY A 49 -10.49 2.31 -9.40
C GLY A 49 -9.86 3.40 -8.53
N GLY A 50 -9.68 4.61 -9.09
CA GLY A 50 -9.16 5.76 -8.34
C GLY A 50 -10.05 6.15 -7.16
N VAL A 51 -11.37 6.21 -7.36
CA VAL A 51 -12.33 6.48 -6.28
C VAL A 51 -12.26 5.41 -5.19
N LEU A 52 -12.19 4.13 -5.57
CA LEU A 52 -12.09 3.02 -4.62
C LEU A 52 -10.81 3.09 -3.78
N VAL A 53 -9.68 3.50 -4.38
CA VAL A 53 -8.41 3.73 -3.65
C VAL A 53 -8.59 4.81 -2.58
N VAL A 54 -9.19 5.95 -2.93
CA VAL A 54 -9.42 7.05 -1.97
C VAL A 54 -10.29 6.56 -0.81
N ILE A 55 -11.38 5.86 -1.10
CA ILE A 55 -12.26 5.29 -0.07
C ILE A 55 -11.48 4.32 0.83
N GLY A 56 -10.71 3.40 0.24
CA GLY A 56 -9.90 2.44 0.99
C GLY A 56 -8.88 3.10 1.91
N VAL A 57 -8.22 4.17 1.45
CA VAL A 57 -7.27 4.96 2.25
C VAL A 57 -7.98 5.65 3.41
N VAL A 58 -9.14 6.27 3.19
CA VAL A 58 -9.91 6.92 4.25
C VAL A 58 -10.36 5.89 5.30
N LEU A 59 -10.89 4.74 4.86
CA LEU A 59 -11.28 3.66 5.77
C LEU A 59 -10.09 3.14 6.58
N ALA A 60 -8.92 2.96 5.96
CA ALA A 60 -7.71 2.56 6.66
C ALA A 60 -7.25 3.62 7.69
N ALA A 61 -7.30 4.90 7.33
CA ALA A 61 -6.94 6.00 8.24
C ALA A 61 -7.89 6.07 9.45
N LEU A 62 -9.18 5.82 9.25
CA LEU A 62 -10.18 5.77 10.33
C LEU A 62 -10.02 4.53 11.20
N ALA A 63 -9.76 3.36 10.60
CA ALA A 63 -9.57 2.11 11.33
C ALA A 63 -8.27 2.08 12.14
N PHE A 64 -7.22 2.74 11.65
CA PHE A 64 -5.90 2.76 12.27
C PHE A 64 -5.46 4.22 12.56
N PRO A 65 -6.04 4.87 13.58
CA PRO A 65 -5.75 6.28 13.89
C PRO A 65 -4.28 6.52 14.30
N ALA A 66 -3.54 5.45 14.63
CA ALA A 66 -2.12 5.49 14.86
C ALA A 66 -1.33 6.04 13.65
N PHE A 67 -1.77 5.78 12.41
CA PHE A 67 -1.10 6.32 11.22
C PHE A 67 -1.21 7.85 11.15
N VAL A 68 -2.38 8.40 11.45
CA VAL A 68 -2.63 9.85 11.41
C VAL A 68 -1.98 10.56 12.59
N ARG A 69 -1.88 9.87 13.74
CA ARG A 69 -1.28 10.42 14.96
C ARG A 69 0.23 10.23 15.03
N TYR A 70 0.83 9.52 14.09
CA TYR A 70 2.26 9.27 14.08
C TYR A 70 3.04 10.58 13.97
N ARG A 71 3.76 10.93 15.03
CA ARG A 71 4.68 12.07 15.09
C ARG A 71 6.08 11.53 15.31
N ILE A 72 7.01 11.93 14.44
CA ILE A 72 8.42 11.58 14.60
C ILE A 72 9.00 12.46 15.72
N THR A 73 9.15 11.91 16.91
CA THR A 73 10.04 12.48 17.92
C THR A 73 11.46 12.20 17.43
N ARG A 74 12.16 13.20 16.88
CA ARG A 74 13.60 13.02 16.58
C ARG A 74 14.30 12.71 17.90
N ALA A 75 14.74 11.48 18.10
CA ALA A 75 15.76 11.19 19.10
C ALA A 75 17.02 11.93 18.64
N HIS A 76 17.52 12.84 19.48
CA HIS A 76 18.77 13.53 19.24
C HIS A 76 19.86 12.49 18.95
N ALA A 77 20.54 12.64 17.81
CA ALA A 77 21.83 12.00 17.60
C ALA A 77 22.77 12.56 18.67
N ALA A 78 23.05 11.77 19.69
CA ALA A 78 24.18 12.02 20.56
C ALA A 78 25.43 11.83 19.70
N VAL A 79 26.10 12.96 19.45
CA VAL A 79 27.43 13.07 18.85
C VAL A 79 28.46 12.51 19.82
#